data_AF-X0VPH8-F1
#
_entry.id   AF-X0VPH8-F1
#
_cell.length_a   1.000
_cell.length_b   1.000
_cell.length_c   1.000
_cell.angle_alpha   90.00
_cell.angle_beta   90.00
_cell.angle_gamma   90.00
#
_symmetry.space_group_name_H-M   'P 1'
#
loop_
_entity.id
_entity.type
_entity.pdbx_description
1 polymer ?
#
loop_
_entity_poly.entity_id
_entity_poly.type
_entity_poly.pdbx_seq_one_letter_code
_entity_poly.pdbx_strand_id
1 'polypeptide(L)'
;PYGTLFGRPVIVTEHCQTAGTSGDIILGDWSQYLIGGKTSGGAPKLDTSVHIKFDYDEVAFRAVLRNDGRPWWQSALTPKHGTNTLGPFVALDSNA
;
A
#
# COMPACT_ATOMS: atom_id res chain seq x y z
N PRO A 1 12.15 0.98 -18.50
CA PRO A 1 10.69 1.11 -18.61
C PRO A 1 10.13 1.44 -17.23
N TYR A 2 9.59 2.65 -17.12
CA TYR A 2 9.61 3.54 -15.95
C TYR A 2 11.06 3.85 -15.53
N GLY A 3 11.52 5.02 -15.95
CA GLY A 3 12.85 5.51 -15.61
C GLY A 3 12.90 6.01 -14.17
N THR A 4 13.83 6.91 -13.92
CA THR A 4 13.92 7.61 -12.64
C THR A 4 13.44 9.04 -12.79
N LEU A 5 12.70 9.54 -11.81
CA LEU A 5 12.44 10.97 -11.67
C LEU A 5 13.46 11.54 -10.69
N PHE A 6 14.38 12.39 -11.17
CA PHE A 6 15.50 12.92 -10.37
C PHE A 6 16.29 11.83 -9.61
N GLY A 7 16.52 10.69 -10.25
CA GLY A 7 17.23 9.56 -9.64
C GLY A 7 16.37 8.68 -8.70
N ARG A 8 15.10 9.03 -8.45
CA ARG A 8 14.17 8.18 -7.70
C ARG A 8 13.38 7.24 -8.61
N PRO A 9 13.18 5.97 -8.23
CA PRO A 9 12.40 5.03 -9.04
C PRO A 9 10.94 5.48 -9.14
N VAL A 10 10.37 5.38 -10.33
CA VAL A 10 8.95 5.62 -10.56
C VAL A 10 8.20 4.29 -10.56
N ILE A 11 7.19 4.17 -9.70
CA ILE A 11 6.31 3.01 -9.61
C ILE A 11 4.95 3.43 -10.13
N VAL A 12 4.50 2.83 -11.23
CA VAL A 12 3.17 3.09 -11.78
C VAL A 12 2.17 2.12 -11.14
N THR A 13 1.04 2.66 -10.69
CA THR A 13 -0.04 1.90 -10.06
C THR A 13 -1.38 2.44 -10.51
N GLU A 14 -2.38 1.56 -10.62
CA GLU A 14 -3.76 1.92 -10.93
C GLU A 14 -4.51 2.52 -9.73
N HIS A 15 -3.90 2.50 -8.54
CA HIS A 15 -4.52 2.97 -7.31
C HIS A 15 -4.35 4.48 -7.06
N CYS A 16 -3.58 5.18 -7.91
CA CYS A 16 -3.48 6.63 -7.87
C CYS A 16 -4.80 7.29 -8.32
N GLN A 17 -5.06 8.50 -7.85
CA GLN A 17 -6.25 9.25 -8.26
C GLN A 17 -6.15 9.70 -9.73
N THR A 18 -7.25 10.20 -10.28
CA THR A 18 -7.31 10.77 -11.63
C THR A 18 -6.23 11.84 -11.81
N ALA A 19 -5.52 11.80 -12.94
CA ALA A 19 -4.48 12.76 -13.25
C ALA A 19 -4.97 14.22 -13.10
N GLY A 20 -4.20 15.06 -12.41
CA GLY A 20 -4.56 16.45 -12.10
C GLY A 20 -5.35 16.64 -10.82
N THR A 21 -5.78 15.57 -10.14
CA THR A 21 -6.40 15.63 -8.82
C THR A 21 -5.40 15.28 -7.71
N SER A 22 -5.64 15.76 -6.49
CA SER A 22 -4.75 15.45 -5.37
C SER A 22 -4.59 13.95 -5.17
N GLY A 23 -3.34 13.48 -5.10
CA GLY A 23 -3.01 12.05 -4.99
C GLY A 23 -2.83 11.32 -6.32
N ASP A 24 -2.71 12.04 -7.44
CA ASP A 24 -2.30 11.50 -8.73
C ASP A 24 -0.81 11.08 -8.75
N ILE A 25 0.05 11.86 -8.12
CA ILE A 25 1.48 11.59 -7.95
C ILE A 25 1.83 11.70 -6.46
N ILE A 26 2.46 10.65 -5.94
CA ILE A 26 2.85 10.55 -4.54
C ILE A 26 4.36 10.33 -4.46
N LEU A 27 5.05 11.23 -3.75
CA LEU A 27 6.41 11.03 -3.32
C LEU A 27 6.39 10.36 -1.94
N GLY A 28 6.74 9.08 -1.91
CA GLY A 28 6.72 8.27 -0.68
C GLY A 28 8.06 7.62 -0.38
N ASP A 29 8.45 7.63 0.90
CA ASP A 29 9.52 6.79 1.42
C ASP A 29 8.94 5.52 2.05
N TRP A 30 8.95 4.43 1.29
CA TRP A 30 8.46 3.13 1.72
C TRP A 30 9.27 2.49 2.85
N SER A 31 10.50 2.96 3.12
CA SER A 31 11.26 2.50 4.31
C SER A 31 10.61 2.92 5.62
N GLN A 32 9.74 3.94 5.59
CA GLN A 32 8.97 4.46 6.71
C GLN A 32 7.53 3.91 6.74
N TYR A 33 7.20 2.92 5.91
CA TYR A 33 5.91 2.24 5.93
C TYR A 33 5.98 0.92 6.68
N LEU A 34 5.08 0.72 7.63
CA LEU A 34 4.97 -0.53 8.39
C LEU A 34 3.88 -1.39 7.78
N ILE A 35 4.20 -2.65 7.50
CA ILE A 35 3.24 -3.68 7.12
C ILE A 35 3.26 -4.76 8.20
N GLY A 36 2.12 -4.99 8.84
CA GLY A 36 1.89 -6.06 9.79
C GLY A 36 1.03 -7.15 9.17
N GLY A 37 1.58 -8.37 9.05
CA GLY A 37 0.80 -9.56 8.69
C GLY A 37 0.43 -10.36 9.93
N LYS A 38 -0.82 -10.82 10.05
CA LYS A 38 -1.25 -11.68 11.18
C LYS A 38 -0.85 -13.14 11.01
N THR A 39 -0.43 -13.52 9.80
CA THR A 39 0.11 -14.86 9.50
C THR A 39 1.63 -14.77 9.45
N SER A 40 2.33 -15.72 10.09
CA SER A 40 3.79 -15.72 10.10
C SER A 40 4.34 -15.74 8.67
N GLY A 41 5.19 -14.76 8.34
CA GLY A 41 5.84 -14.68 7.03
C GLY A 41 4.97 -14.14 5.89
N GLY A 42 3.78 -13.57 6.16
CA GLY A 42 2.95 -12.93 5.14
C GLY A 42 2.25 -13.90 4.17
N ALA A 43 2.36 -15.21 4.42
CA ALA A 43 1.69 -16.21 3.61
C ALA A 43 0.17 -16.22 3.90
N PRO A 44 -0.68 -16.41 2.88
CA PRO A 44 -2.10 -16.67 3.10
C PRO A 44 -2.28 -18.02 3.82
N LYS A 45 -3.24 -18.09 4.74
CA LYS A 45 -3.72 -19.39 5.26
C LYS A 45 -4.52 -20.08 4.17
N LEU A 46 -4.06 -21.24 3.74
CA LEU A 46 -4.72 -22.06 2.72
C LEU A 46 -5.45 -23.21 3.41
N ASP A 47 -6.75 -23.34 3.13
CA ASP A 47 -7.59 -24.45 3.58
C ASP A 47 -8.32 -25.05 2.37
N THR A 48 -8.55 -26.36 2.37
CA THR A 48 -9.31 -27.06 1.34
C THR A 48 -10.45 -27.85 1.96
N SER A 49 -11.62 -27.89 1.31
CA SER A 49 -12.77 -28.66 1.78
C SER A 49 -13.45 -29.37 0.62
N VAL A 50 -13.54 -30.69 0.73
CA VAL A 50 -14.29 -31.56 -0.19
C VAL A 50 -15.77 -31.65 0.17
N HIS A 51 -16.16 -31.23 1.39
CA HIS A 51 -17.53 -31.41 1.88
C HIS A 51 -18.49 -30.30 1.43
N ILE A 52 -18.01 -29.08 1.13
CA ILE A 52 -18.89 -27.94 0.78
C ILE A 52 -19.56 -28.15 -0.59
N LYS A 53 -18.88 -28.81 -1.52
CA LYS A 53 -19.34 -29.05 -2.89
C LYS A 53 -19.29 -30.53 -3.29
N PHE A 54 -19.55 -31.41 -2.32
CA PHE A 54 -19.48 -32.86 -2.53
C PHE A 54 -20.43 -33.35 -3.64
N ASP A 55 -21.68 -32.89 -3.64
CA ASP A 55 -22.70 -33.28 -4.64
C ASP A 55 -22.35 -32.84 -6.07
N TYR A 56 -21.38 -31.92 -6.22
CA TYR A 56 -20.95 -31.34 -7.49
C TYR A 56 -19.58 -31.86 -7.94
N ASP A 57 -18.98 -32.81 -7.22
CA ASP A 57 -17.63 -33.33 -7.50
C ASP A 57 -16.54 -32.23 -7.54
N GLU A 58 -16.65 -31.22 -6.67
CA GLU A 58 -15.71 -30.09 -6.60
C GLU A 58 -15.00 -30.02 -5.23
N VAL A 59 -13.76 -29.51 -5.24
CA VAL A 59 -13.00 -29.17 -4.04
C VAL A 59 -12.98 -27.66 -3.86
N ALA A 60 -13.46 -27.18 -2.71
CA ALA A 60 -13.41 -25.77 -2.36
C ALA A 60 -12.04 -25.39 -1.79
N PHE A 61 -11.42 -24.35 -2.36
CA PHE A 61 -10.18 -23.76 -1.86
C PHE A 61 -10.47 -22.43 -1.18
N ARG A 62 -9.86 -22.20 -0.01
CA ARG A 62 -9.95 -20.95 0.75
C ARG A 62 -8.56 -20.42 1.05
N ALA A 63 -8.30 -19.20 0.61
CA ALA A 63 -7.11 -18.44 0.98
C ALA A 63 -7.52 -17.26 1.88
N VAL A 64 -6.94 -17.16 3.08
CA VAL A 64 -7.17 -16.05 4.01
C VAL A 64 -5.87 -15.33 4.29
N LEU A 65 -5.82 -14.06 3.89
CA LEU A 65 -4.73 -13.15 4.21
C LEU A 65 -5.28 -11.99 5.05
N ARG A 66 -4.56 -11.62 6.10
CA ARG A 66 -4.89 -10.47 6.94
C ARG A 66 -3.64 -9.64 7.14
N ASN A 67 -3.63 -8.49 6.49
CA ASN A 67 -2.57 -7.50 6.54
C ASN A 67 -3.15 -6.19 7.05
N ASP A 68 -2.33 -5.47 7.79
CA ASP A 68 -2.56 -4.08 8.16
C ASP A 68 -1.31 -3.27 7.76
N GLY A 69 -1.51 -2.00 7.42
CA GLY A 69 -0.47 -1.15 6.88
C GLY A 69 -0.65 0.28 7.35
N ARG A 70 0.42 0.88 7.86
CA ARG A 70 0.41 2.30 8.23
C ARG A 70 1.79 2.94 8.13
N PRO A 71 1.88 4.26 7.91
CA PRO A 71 3.11 4.99 8.13
C PRO A 71 3.63 4.76 9.55
N TRP A 72 4.95 4.64 9.70
CA TRP A 72 5.57 4.58 11.02
C TRP A 72 5.25 5.83 11.82
N TRP A 73 5.30 6.98 11.14
CA TRP A 73 4.99 8.29 11.70
C TRP A 73 3.51 8.35 12.09
N GLN A 74 3.23 8.66 13.35
CA GLN A 74 1.86 8.80 13.86
C GLN A 74 1.22 10.15 13.47
N SER A 75 2.06 11.15 13.23
CA SER A 75 1.65 12.50 12.85
C SER A 75 2.71 13.14 11.97
N ALA A 76 2.33 14.19 11.27
CA ALA A 76 3.30 15.01 10.56
C ALA A 76 4.20 15.77 11.55
N LEU A 77 5.42 16.11 11.11
CA LEU A 77 6.41 16.83 11.90
C LEU A 77 6.49 18.28 11.44
N THR A 78 6.35 19.22 12.37
CA THR A 78 6.69 20.63 12.13
C THR A 78 8.13 20.87 12.61
N PRO A 79 9.06 21.24 11.71
CA PRO A 79 10.43 21.53 12.08
C PRO A 79 10.52 22.72 13.05
N LYS A 80 11.51 22.68 13.95
CA LYS A 80 11.77 23.79 14.89
C LYS A 80 12.06 25.13 14.20
N HIS A 81 12.64 25.07 13.00
CA HIS A 81 13.05 26.23 12.21
C HIS A 81 12.48 26.17 10.79
N GLY A 82 11.17 25.93 10.67
CA GLY A 82 10.47 25.94 9.39
C GLY A 82 8.96 26.01 9.56
N THR A 83 8.27 26.52 8.54
CA THR A 83 6.80 26.62 8.50
C THR A 83 6.16 25.43 7.79
N ASN A 84 6.95 24.60 7.11
CA ASN A 84 6.44 23.49 6.31
C ASN A 84 6.22 22.25 7.17
N THR A 85 5.11 21.58 6.93
CA THR A 85 4.81 20.26 7.51
C THR A 85 5.56 19.18 6.74
N LEU A 86 6.30 18.33 7.46
CA LEU A 86 7.05 17.21 6.88
C LEU A 86 6.36 15.88 7.17
N GLY A 87 6.48 14.93 6.24
CA GLY A 87 6.02 13.57 6.40
C GLY A 87 6.65 12.63 5.39
N PRO A 88 6.58 11.30 5.62
CA PRO A 88 7.17 10.30 4.74
C PRO A 88 6.42 10.11 3.41
N PHE A 89 5.17 10.55 3.31
CA PHE A 89 4.35 10.49 2.11
C PHE A 89 3.76 11.86 1.81
N VAL A 90 4.04 12.38 0.62
CA VAL A 90 3.57 13.69 0.16
C VAL A 90 2.92 13.51 -1.20
N ALA A 91 1.69 13.96 -1.33
CA ALA A 91 0.97 13.99 -2.61
C ALA A 91 1.07 15.38 -3.25
N LEU A 92 1.09 15.42 -4.58
CA LEU A 92 0.87 16.66 -5.31
C LEU A 92 -0.57 17.14 -5.07
N ASP A 93 -0.75 18.47 -4.98
CA ASP A 93 -2.08 19.07 -4.90
C ASP A 93 -2.76 19.07 -6.29
N SER A 94 -4.07 19.31 -6.33
CA SER A 94 -4.78 19.41 -7.62
C SER A 94 -4.22 20.55 -8.46
N ASN A 95 -3.99 20.28 -9.74
CA ASN A 95 -3.71 21.33 -10.71
C ASN A 95 -5.04 22.01 -11.04
N ALA A 96 -5.23 23.24 -10.57
CA ALA A 96 -6.41 24.05 -10.89
C ALA A 96 -6.51 24.35 -12.40
#